data_AF-A0A520IMQ4-F1
#
_entry.id   AF-A0A520IMQ4-F1
#
_cell.length_a   1.000
_cell.length_b   1.000
_cell.length_c   1.000
_cell.angle_alpha   90.00
_cell.angle_beta   90.00
_cell.angle_gamma   90.00
#
_symmetry.space_group_name_H-M   'P 1'
#
loop_
_entity.id
_entity.type
_entity.pdbx_description
1 polymer ?
#
loop_
_entity_poly.entity_id
_entity_poly.type
_entity_poly.pdbx_seq_one_letter_code
_entity_poly.pdbx_strand_id
1 'polypeptide(L)'
;MAKALALSPEALSAHQITPKAATPPRAAVAQKVTAEETSKLVQESTHPLQIRIPREEARAIKIAAAERDMTMSEFMLACFHAYMNINKSS
;
A
#
# COMPACT_ATOMS: atom_id res chain seq x y z
N MET A 1 18.90 -43.20 -14.41
CA MET A 1 19.46 -42.43 -15.54
C MET A 1 18.31 -41.67 -16.20
N ALA A 2 18.19 -40.36 -15.99
CA ALA A 2 17.19 -39.55 -16.68
C ALA A 2 17.63 -39.35 -18.13
N LYS A 3 16.82 -39.78 -19.10
CA LYS A 3 17.09 -39.55 -20.53
C LYS A 3 16.65 -38.12 -20.86
N ALA A 4 17.55 -37.33 -21.44
CA ALA A 4 17.25 -35.98 -21.90
C ALA A 4 16.19 -36.05 -23.02
N LEU A 5 15.02 -35.49 -22.77
CA LEU A 5 14.00 -35.32 -23.79
C LEU A 5 14.45 -34.19 -24.73
N ALA A 6 14.47 -34.44 -26.04
CA ALA A 6 14.80 -33.41 -27.02
C ALA A 6 13.77 -32.27 -26.92
N LEU A 7 14.24 -31.03 -26.92
CA LEU A 7 13.41 -29.82 -26.92
C LEU A 7 12.72 -29.69 -28.29
N SER A 8 11.67 -30.47 -28.52
CA SER A 8 10.79 -30.30 -29.66
C SER A 8 9.94 -29.04 -29.47
N PRO A 9 9.58 -28.31 -30.54
CA PRO A 9 8.76 -27.11 -30.42
C PRO A 9 7.36 -27.38 -29.84
N GLU A 10 6.89 -28.63 -29.87
CA GLU A 10 5.67 -29.07 -29.21
C GLU A 10 5.82 -29.07 -27.68
N ALA A 11 6.99 -29.41 -27.14
CA ALA A 11 7.25 -29.41 -25.70
C ALA A 11 7.31 -28.00 -25.09
N LEU A 12 7.57 -26.98 -25.90
CA LEU A 12 7.51 -25.57 -25.49
C LEU A 12 6.07 -25.02 -25.48
N SER A 13 5.13 -25.73 -26.13
CA SER A 13 3.73 -25.36 -26.12
C SER A 13 3.06 -25.92 -24.87
N ALA A 14 3.08 -25.13 -23.79
CA ALA A 14 2.36 -25.48 -22.58
C ALA A 14 0.86 -25.54 -22.88
N HIS A 15 0.24 -26.71 -22.67
CA HIS A 15 -1.22 -26.84 -22.71
C HIS A 15 -1.82 -25.89 -21.66
N GLN A 16 -2.48 -24.82 -22.12
CA GLN A 16 -3.21 -23.93 -21.25
C GLN A 16 -4.47 -24.66 -20.77
N ILE A 17 -4.36 -25.34 -19.63
CA ILE A 17 -5.52 -25.83 -18.90
C ILE A 17 -6.20 -24.59 -18.34
N THR A 18 -7.26 -24.13 -19.00
CA THR A 18 -8.14 -23.09 -18.44
C THR A 18 -8.96 -23.73 -17.32
N PRO A 19 -8.73 -23.39 -16.04
CA PRO A 19 -9.56 -23.92 -14.97
C PRO A 19 -10.98 -23.37 -15.13
N LYS A 20 -11.96 -24.29 -15.20
CA LYS A 20 -13.40 -23.99 -15.37
C LYS A 20 -14.04 -23.25 -14.17
N ALA A 21 -13.24 -22.89 -13.16
CA ALA A 21 -13.65 -22.24 -11.93
C ALA A 21 -13.24 -20.76 -11.86
N ALA A 22 -13.31 -20.06 -12.99
CA ALA A 22 -13.28 -18.60 -13.00
C ALA A 22 -14.62 -18.08 -12.47
N THR A 23 -14.77 -18.02 -11.15
CA THR A 23 -15.81 -17.20 -10.52
C THR A 23 -15.53 -15.74 -10.89
N PRO A 24 -16.52 -14.99 -11.42
CA PRO A 24 -16.30 -13.58 -11.71
C PRO A 24 -15.97 -12.83 -10.42
N PRO A 25 -15.08 -11.83 -10.45
CA PRO A 25 -14.85 -10.95 -9.32
C PRO A 25 -16.20 -10.38 -8.88
N ARG A 26 -16.54 -10.54 -7.60
CA ARG A 26 -17.69 -9.87 -7.00
C ARG A 26 -17.47 -8.38 -7.22
N ALA A 27 -18.25 -7.78 -8.12
CA ALA A 27 -18.26 -6.33 -8.32
C ALA A 27 -18.31 -5.71 -6.91
N ALA A 28 -17.30 -4.89 -6.59
CA ALA A 28 -17.33 -4.09 -5.39
C ALA A 28 -18.59 -3.24 -5.51
N VAL A 29 -19.62 -3.64 -4.78
CA VAL A 29 -20.81 -2.83 -4.56
C VAL A 29 -20.25 -1.54 -4.00
N ALA A 30 -20.28 -0.50 -4.81
CA ALA A 30 -19.98 0.85 -4.40
C ALA A 30 -20.97 1.19 -3.28
N GLN A 31 -20.56 0.93 -2.03
CA GLN A 31 -21.11 1.63 -0.90
C GLN A 31 -20.63 3.07 -1.03
N LYS A 32 -21.38 3.85 -1.81
CA LYS A 32 -21.47 5.30 -1.64
C LYS A 32 -22.03 5.51 -0.24
N VAL A 33 -21.14 5.55 0.75
CA VAL A 33 -21.43 6.23 2.00
C VAL A 33 -21.40 7.71 1.65
N THR A 34 -22.58 8.27 1.51
CA THR A 34 -22.81 9.71 1.47
C THR A 34 -22.30 10.29 2.78
N ALA A 35 -21.21 11.05 2.73
CA ALA A 35 -20.88 12.07 3.71
C ALA A 35 -20.47 13.31 2.91
N GLU A 36 -21.47 14.15 2.67
CA GLU A 36 -21.30 15.46 2.09
C GLU A 36 -20.51 16.36 3.06
N GLU A 37 -19.61 17.13 2.45
CA GLU A 37 -19.18 18.46 2.85
C GLU A 37 -18.60 18.67 4.25
N THR A 38 -17.26 18.61 4.32
CA THR A 38 -16.52 19.78 4.80
C THR A 38 -15.21 19.93 4.04
N SER A 39 -15.08 21.12 3.43
CA SER A 39 -13.83 21.75 2.96
C SER A 39 -13.04 21.05 1.86
N LYS A 40 -13.21 21.60 0.65
CA LYS A 40 -12.19 21.70 -0.39
C LYS A 40 -10.91 22.34 0.17
N LEU A 41 -10.13 21.60 0.92
CA LEU A 41 -8.69 21.78 0.89
C LEU A 41 -8.27 21.21 -0.44
N VAL A 42 -7.60 22.04 -1.26
CA VAL A 42 -6.91 21.62 -2.47
C VAL A 42 -6.32 20.25 -2.19
N GLN A 43 -6.82 19.23 -2.88
CA GLN A 43 -6.29 17.88 -2.77
C GLN A 43 -4.93 17.94 -3.45
N GLU A 44 -3.96 18.53 -2.75
CA GLU A 44 -2.56 18.51 -3.11
C GLU A 44 -2.26 17.05 -3.41
N SER A 45 -1.60 16.80 -4.53
CA SER A 45 -1.36 15.47 -5.03
C SER A 45 -0.61 14.68 -3.95
N THR A 46 -1.33 13.94 -3.12
CA THR A 46 -0.78 13.16 -2.02
C THR A 46 0.01 12.02 -2.65
N HIS A 47 1.32 12.21 -2.76
CA HIS A 47 2.20 11.18 -3.27
C HIS A 47 2.52 10.21 -2.14
N PRO A 48 2.21 8.91 -2.28
CA PRO A 48 2.48 7.94 -1.24
C PRO A 48 3.99 7.81 -1.05
N LEU A 49 4.48 8.14 0.15
CA LEU A 49 5.87 8.01 0.52
C LEU A 49 6.16 6.57 0.96
N GLN A 50 7.03 5.89 0.23
CA GLN A 50 7.47 4.54 0.58
C GLN A 50 8.86 4.60 1.20
N ILE A 51 8.93 4.52 2.53
CA ILE A 51 10.18 4.60 3.30
C ILE A 51 10.47 3.28 4.01
N ARG A 52 11.76 2.93 4.09
CA ARG A 52 12.22 1.77 4.87
C ARG A 52 12.59 2.23 6.26
N ILE A 53 11.73 1.90 7.23
CA ILE A 53 11.98 2.13 8.65
C ILE A 53 12.36 0.78 9.28
N PRO A 54 13.41 0.73 10.13
CA PRO A 54 13.73 -0.49 10.85
C PRO A 54 12.59 -0.91 11.79
N ARG A 55 12.49 -2.21 12.06
CA ARG A 55 11.32 -2.80 12.73
C ARG A 55 11.05 -2.20 14.11
N GLU A 56 12.10 -1.89 14.86
CA GLU A 56 11.99 -1.36 16.23
C GLU A 56 11.41 0.05 16.22
N GLU A 57 11.95 0.93 15.39
CA GLU A 57 11.43 2.29 15.22
C GLU A 57 9.99 2.28 14.70
N ALA A 58 9.68 1.42 13.72
CA ALA A 58 8.31 1.30 13.21
C ALA A 58 7.30 0.88 14.30
N ARG A 59 7.73 0.12 15.32
CA ARG A 59 6.88 -0.22 16.47
C ARG A 59 6.71 0.97 17.41
N ALA A 60 7.80 1.66 17.72
CA ALA A 60 7.75 2.85 18.58
C ALA A 60 6.81 3.92 18.00
N ILE A 61 6.87 4.16 16.69
CA ILE A 61 5.99 5.09 16.00
C ILE A 61 4.52 4.63 16.09
N LYS A 62 4.25 3.33 15.94
CA LYS A 62 2.88 2.79 16.07
C LYS A 62 2.30 3.01 17.46
N ILE A 63 3.12 2.79 18.48
CA ILE A 63 2.71 2.98 19.88
C ILE A 63 2.46 4.48 20.13
N ALA A 64 3.38 5.34 19.71
CA ALA A 64 3.25 6.79 19.91
C ALA A 64 2.06 7.43 19.16
N ALA A 65 1.70 6.86 18.00
CA ALA A 65 0.50 7.25 17.27
C ALA A 65 -0.78 6.80 18.01
N ALA A 66 -0.79 5.56 18.53
CA ALA A 66 -1.91 5.04 19.31
C ALA A 66 -2.11 5.81 20.63
N GLU A 67 -1.04 6.20 21.32
CA GLU A 67 -1.11 7.04 22.54
C GLU A 67 -1.74 8.42 22.31
N ARG A 68 -1.74 8.90 21.07
CA ARG A 68 -2.31 10.21 20.68
C ARG A 68 -3.65 10.08 19.97
N ASP A 69 -4.19 8.86 19.87
CA ASP A 69 -5.41 8.56 19.11
C ASP A 69 -5.36 9.07 17.65
N MET A 70 -4.16 9.09 17.04
CA MET A 70 -3.95 9.54 15.66
C MET A 70 -3.64 8.37 14.73
N THR A 71 -3.94 8.55 13.43
CA THR A 71 -3.45 7.58 12.46
C THR A 71 -1.93 7.69 12.31
N MET A 72 -1.30 6.58 11.93
CA MET A 72 0.14 6.54 11.65
C MET A 72 0.59 7.65 10.68
N SER A 73 -0.18 7.88 9.62
CA SER A 73 0.14 8.89 8.61
C SER A 73 0.10 10.31 9.17
N GLU A 74 -0.92 10.64 9.96
CA GLU A 74 -1.05 11.96 10.58
C GLU A 74 0.04 12.21 11.63
N PHE A 75 0.38 11.19 12.42
CA PHE A 75 1.46 11.26 13.38
C PHE A 75 2.80 11.55 12.70
N MET A 76 3.11 10.81 11.62
CA MET A 76 4.33 11.04 10.85
C MET A 76 4.38 12.45 10.25
N LEU A 77 3.27 12.94 9.68
CA LEU A 77 3.19 14.31 9.16
C LEU A 77 3.42 15.36 10.25
N ALA A 78 2.79 15.19 11.42
CA ALA A 78 3.00 16.09 12.55
C ALA A 78 4.48 16.13 13.00
N CYS A 79 5.13 14.97 13.05
CA CYS A 79 6.57 14.88 13.31
C CYS A 79 7.41 15.61 12.26
N PHE A 80 7.08 15.46 10.97
CA PHE A 80 7.78 16.18 9.90
C PHE A 80 7.61 17.68 10.02
N HIS A 81 6.39 18.18 10.28
CA HIS A 81 6.15 19.61 10.46
C HIS A 81 6.90 20.18 11.67
N ALA A 82 6.91 19.46 12.80
CA ALA A 82 7.69 19.84 13.97
C ALA A 82 9.19 19.93 13.66
N TYR A 83 9.73 18.92 12.96
CA TYR A 83 11.13 18.91 12.54
C TYR A 83 11.48 20.08 11.61
N MET A 84 10.61 20.41 10.64
CA MET A 84 10.85 21.54 9.74
C MET A 84 10.84 22.88 10.48
N ASN A 85 9.95 23.05 11.45
CA ASN A 85 9.87 24.28 12.24
C ASN A 85 11.11 24.50 13.12
N ILE A 86 11.65 23.43 13.70
CA ILE A 86 12.89 23.46 14.49
C ILE A 86 14.08 23.87 13.60
N ASN A 87 14.20 23.30 12.40
CA ASN A 87 15.34 23.59 11.51
C ASN A 87 15.22 24.90 10.74
N LYS A 88 14.02 25.47 10.59
CA LYS A 88 13.81 26.78 9.93
C LYS A 88 14.11 27.97 10.85
N SER A 89 14.21 27.73 12.16
CA SER A 89 14.51 28.74 13.18
C SER A 89 15.96 28.70 13.69
N SER A 90 16.79 27.81 13.11
CA SER A 90 18.25 27.78 13.27
C SER A 90 18.93 28.40 12.05
#